data_AF-A0A7V8EEK9-F1
#
_entry.id   AF-A0A7V8EEK9-F1
#
_cell.length_a   1.000
_cell.length_b   1.000
_cell.length_c   1.000
_cell.angle_alpha   90.00
_cell.angle_beta   90.00
_cell.angle_gamma   90.00
#
_symmetry.space_group_name_H-M   'P 1'
#
loop_
_entity.id
_entity.type
_entity.pdbx_description
1 polymer ?
#
loop_
_entity_poly.entity_id
_entity_poly.type
_entity_poly.pdbx_seq_one_letter_code
_entity_poly.pdbx_strand_id
1 'polypeptide(L)'
;MDNELFYEPEDGFWLDDDQLEFEANNLEPEWSKPTNLFIRRMSDPARLANGIQDIALADFKQVVGALVHADPSATYRFMVIPLHRAGHRLSVQLISTANGELPPLRADNACSLAKAFEWMASRASHFEVSFAAGGTYWVHKQ
;
A
#
# COMPACT_ATOMS: atom_id res chain seq x y z
N MET A 1 1.35 -33.03 -9.82
CA MET A 1 1.46 -32.08 -8.69
C MET A 1 2.25 -30.94 -9.26
N ASP A 2 1.54 -30.01 -9.90
CA ASP A 2 2.13 -29.17 -10.94
C ASP A 2 2.09 -27.72 -10.47
N ASN A 3 3.27 -27.20 -10.13
CA ASN A 3 3.71 -25.81 -10.26
C ASN A 3 2.67 -24.66 -10.09
N GLU A 4 1.85 -24.68 -9.04
CA GLU A 4 1.07 -23.50 -8.60
C GLU A 4 1.94 -22.45 -7.87
N LEU A 5 3.26 -22.67 -7.78
CA LEU A 5 4.23 -21.77 -7.16
C LEU A 5 4.60 -20.54 -8.01
N PHE A 6 4.01 -20.39 -9.20
CA PHE A 6 4.30 -19.32 -10.15
C PHE A 6 3.09 -18.42 -10.42
N TYR A 7 2.72 -17.59 -9.43
CA TYR A 7 1.79 -16.49 -9.68
C TYR A 7 2.50 -15.42 -10.52
N GLU A 8 2.11 -15.30 -11.78
CA GLU A 8 2.54 -14.25 -12.70
C GLU A 8 1.89 -12.91 -12.26
N PRO A 9 2.63 -11.79 -12.26
CA PRO A 9 2.03 -10.47 -12.09
C PRO A 9 0.96 -10.28 -13.17
N GLU A 10 -0.13 -9.57 -12.86
CA GLU A 10 -1.19 -9.29 -13.84
C GLU A 10 -0.57 -8.75 -15.15
N ASP A 11 -0.99 -9.35 -16.27
CA ASP A 11 -0.50 -9.04 -17.62
C ASP A 11 -0.46 -7.51 -17.83
N GLY A 12 0.75 -6.95 -17.87
CA GLY A 12 0.99 -5.60 -18.36
C GLY A 12 1.40 -4.51 -17.38
N PHE A 13 1.67 -4.78 -16.09
CA PHE A 13 2.34 -3.79 -15.23
C PHE A 13 3.75 -3.42 -15.76
N TRP A 14 4.47 -4.41 -16.31
CA TRP A 14 5.86 -4.29 -16.76
C TRP A 14 6.02 -4.16 -18.28
N LEU A 15 4.94 -4.09 -19.07
CA LEU A 15 5.03 -4.19 -20.53
C LEU A 15 5.83 -3.04 -21.18
N ASP A 16 6.04 -1.92 -20.46
CA ASP A 16 6.73 -0.72 -20.96
C ASP A 16 7.96 -0.29 -20.14
N ASP A 17 8.33 -1.03 -19.07
CA ASP A 17 9.42 -0.65 -18.15
C ASP A 17 10.45 -1.78 -17.98
N ASP A 18 11.75 -1.46 -17.96
CA ASP A 18 12.79 -2.42 -17.55
C ASP A 18 12.61 -2.73 -16.06
N GLN A 19 12.14 -3.94 -15.78
CA GLN A 19 11.80 -4.41 -14.44
C GLN A 19 12.95 -4.24 -13.45
N LEU A 20 14.19 -4.57 -13.83
CA LEU A 20 15.34 -4.54 -12.92
C LEU A 20 15.77 -3.10 -12.61
N GLU A 21 15.78 -2.24 -13.63
CA GLU A 21 16.09 -0.81 -13.47
C GLU A 21 14.99 -0.09 -12.67
N PHE A 22 13.73 -0.45 -12.90
CA PHE A 22 12.59 0.14 -12.20
C PHE A 22 12.55 -0.27 -10.73
N GLU A 23 12.74 -1.56 -10.44
CA GLU A 23 12.82 -2.08 -9.07
C GLU A 23 13.92 -1.35 -8.30
N ALA A 24 15.14 -1.23 -8.87
CA ALA A 24 16.26 -0.55 -8.21
C ALA A 24 16.04 0.96 -7.98
N ASN A 25 15.40 1.66 -8.92
CA ASN A 25 15.25 3.12 -8.87
C ASN A 25 13.99 3.59 -8.15
N ASN A 26 13.00 2.72 -7.96
CA ASN A 26 11.69 3.11 -7.47
C ASN A 26 11.30 2.42 -6.16
N LEU A 27 12.23 1.73 -5.47
CA LEU A 27 11.97 1.16 -4.15
C LEU A 27 11.30 2.18 -3.23
N GLU A 28 10.20 1.76 -2.61
CA GLU A 28 9.56 2.56 -1.59
C GLU A 28 10.54 2.76 -0.43
N PRO A 29 10.87 4.01 -0.06
CA PRO A 29 11.72 4.25 1.10
C PRO A 29 11.00 3.82 2.38
N GLU A 30 11.77 3.68 3.46
CA GLU A 30 11.20 3.44 4.79
C GLU A 30 10.08 4.44 5.10
N TRP A 31 9.01 3.96 5.76
CA TRP A 31 7.86 4.79 6.06
C TRP A 31 8.28 6.00 6.91
N SER A 32 7.98 7.18 6.39
CA SER A 32 8.34 8.42 7.06
C SER A 32 7.57 8.58 8.36
N LYS A 33 8.25 9.08 9.39
CA LYS A 33 7.56 9.50 10.62
C LYS A 33 6.67 10.70 10.28
N PRO A 34 5.41 10.71 10.76
CA PRO A 34 4.53 11.85 10.54
C PRO A 34 5.14 13.11 11.17
N THR A 35 5.37 14.13 10.35
CA THR A 35 5.83 15.45 10.78
C THR A 35 4.67 16.30 11.29
N ASN A 36 3.45 15.99 10.85
CA ASN A 36 2.23 16.69 11.21
C ASN A 36 1.50 16.02 12.39
N LEU A 37 1.24 16.77 13.46
CA LEU A 37 0.49 16.31 14.64
C LEU A 37 -0.95 15.88 14.32
N PHE A 38 -1.59 16.50 13.32
CA PHE A 38 -2.92 16.09 12.88
C PHE A 38 -2.90 14.70 12.26
N ILE A 39 -1.86 14.37 11.49
CA ILE A 39 -1.70 13.03 10.89
C ILE A 39 -1.54 11.96 11.97
N ARG A 40 -0.77 12.23 13.03
CA ARG A 40 -0.68 11.32 14.20
C ARG A 40 -2.03 11.06 14.88
N ARG A 41 -2.94 12.04 14.88
CA ARG A 41 -4.29 11.86 15.43
C ARG A 41 -5.25 11.19 14.42
N MET A 42 -4.91 11.21 13.14
CA MET A 42 -5.66 10.50 12.11
C MET A 42 -5.27 9.02 12.05
N SER A 43 -4.05 8.67 12.45
CA SER A 43 -3.56 7.29 12.49
C SER A 43 -4.07 6.46 13.67
N ASP A 44 -5.19 6.83 14.28
CA ASP A 44 -5.84 6.00 15.29
C ASP A 44 -6.59 4.85 14.57
N PRO A 45 -6.29 3.56 14.85
CA PRO A 45 -6.94 2.43 14.21
C PRO A 45 -8.48 2.47 14.30
N ALA A 46 -9.04 2.89 15.44
CA ALA A 46 -10.49 2.98 15.63
C ALA A 46 -11.11 4.06 14.73
N ARG A 47 -10.37 5.14 14.48
CA ARG A 47 -10.80 6.20 13.57
C ARG A 47 -10.68 5.75 12.11
N LEU A 48 -9.58 5.09 11.77
CA LEU A 48 -9.34 4.55 10.42
C LEU A 48 -10.34 3.47 10.04
N ALA A 49 -10.85 2.71 11.00
CA ALA A 49 -11.93 1.74 10.77
C ALA A 49 -13.24 2.39 10.30
N ASN A 50 -13.48 3.67 10.64
CA ASN A 50 -14.60 4.45 10.11
C ASN A 50 -14.32 5.07 8.72
N GLY A 51 -13.08 4.97 8.25
CA GLY A 51 -12.63 5.51 6.99
C GLY A 51 -12.21 6.97 7.04
N ILE A 52 -11.27 7.33 6.17
CA ILE A 52 -10.89 8.69 5.84
C ILE A 52 -11.26 8.92 4.39
N GLN A 53 -12.09 9.92 4.14
CA GLN A 53 -12.48 10.31 2.79
C GLN A 53 -11.51 11.38 2.27
N ASP A 54 -11.19 11.30 0.99
CA ASP A 54 -10.46 12.35 0.26
C ASP A 54 -9.13 12.79 0.89
N ILE A 55 -8.24 11.82 1.11
CA ILE A 55 -6.86 12.02 1.57
C ILE A 55 -5.89 11.97 0.39
N ALA A 56 -4.87 12.84 0.42
CA ALA A 56 -3.77 12.77 -0.54
C ALA A 56 -2.88 11.55 -0.24
N LEU A 57 -2.39 10.86 -1.27
CA LEU A 57 -1.50 9.70 -1.11
C LEU A 57 -0.27 10.02 -0.22
N ALA A 58 0.30 11.22 -0.35
CA ALA A 58 1.43 11.65 0.47
C ALA A 58 1.09 11.76 1.97
N ASP A 59 -0.13 12.18 2.31
CA ASP A 59 -0.60 12.23 3.69
C ASP A 59 -0.96 10.84 4.20
N PHE A 60 -1.55 10.00 3.34
CA PHE A 60 -1.84 8.61 3.67
C PHE A 60 -0.56 7.82 3.97
N LYS A 61 0.53 8.03 3.22
CA LYS A 61 1.85 7.45 3.52
C LYS A 61 2.34 7.80 4.93
N GLN A 62 2.09 9.03 5.39
CA GLN A 62 2.45 9.43 6.75
C GLN A 62 1.53 8.80 7.81
N VAL A 63 0.25 8.54 7.49
CA VAL A 63 -0.66 7.76 8.35
C VAL A 63 -0.14 6.33 8.52
N VAL A 64 0.23 5.67 7.42
CA VAL A 64 0.85 4.33 7.43
C VAL A 64 2.12 4.34 8.26
N GLY A 65 3.01 5.31 8.04
CA GLY A 65 4.22 5.44 8.84
C GLY A 65 3.93 5.60 10.32
N ALA A 66 2.94 6.40 10.70
CA ALA A 66 2.54 6.55 12.10
C ALA A 66 2.13 5.23 12.76
N LEU A 67 1.35 4.40 12.05
CA LEU A 67 0.89 3.09 12.52
C LEU A 67 2.04 2.10 12.68
N VAL A 68 2.87 1.98 11.65
CA VAL A 68 4.00 1.03 11.61
C VAL A 68 5.09 1.42 12.61
N HIS A 69 5.31 2.71 12.85
CA HIS A 69 6.23 3.16 13.91
C HIS A 69 5.67 2.89 15.33
N ALA A 70 4.34 2.85 15.49
CA ALA A 70 3.71 2.55 16.77
C ALA A 70 3.72 1.05 17.09
N ASP A 71 3.50 0.20 16.10
CA ASP A 71 3.66 -1.25 16.18
C ASP A 71 4.35 -1.80 14.92
N PRO A 72 5.69 -1.97 14.97
CA PRO A 72 6.45 -2.50 13.82
C PRO A 72 6.18 -3.96 13.50
N SER A 73 5.53 -4.70 14.42
CA SER A 73 5.20 -6.12 14.23
C SER A 73 3.84 -6.34 13.57
N ALA A 74 3.04 -5.28 13.48
CA ALA A 74 1.73 -5.29 12.90
C ALA A 74 1.77 -5.03 11.39
N THR A 75 0.85 -5.72 10.70
CA THR A 75 0.47 -5.48 9.32
C THR A 75 -0.92 -4.86 9.31
N TYR A 76 -1.05 -3.73 8.62
CA TYR A 76 -2.29 -2.97 8.53
C TYR A 76 -2.88 -3.11 7.13
N ARG A 77 -4.08 -3.70 7.04
CA ARG A 77 -4.78 -3.89 5.77
C ARG A 77 -5.84 -2.82 5.59
N PHE A 78 -5.82 -2.15 4.45
CA PHE A 78 -6.73 -1.09 4.08
C PHE A 78 -7.53 -1.47 2.84
N MET A 79 -8.80 -1.06 2.83
CA MET A 79 -9.55 -0.85 1.59
C MET A 79 -9.22 0.55 1.07
N VAL A 80 -8.90 0.65 -0.21
CA VAL A 80 -8.56 1.90 -0.90
C VAL A 80 -9.53 2.11 -2.05
N ILE A 81 -10.12 3.31 -2.11
CA ILE A 81 -11.01 3.76 -3.16
C ILE A 81 -10.38 4.98 -3.82
N PRO A 82 -9.80 4.84 -5.02
CA PRO A 82 -9.25 5.96 -5.76
C PRO A 82 -10.34 6.94 -6.17
N LEU A 83 -10.12 8.24 -5.93
CA LEU A 83 -11.07 9.28 -6.35
C LEU A 83 -10.83 9.74 -7.80
N HIS A 84 -9.70 9.35 -8.38
CA HIS A 84 -9.33 9.63 -9.76
C HIS A 84 -8.27 8.63 -10.24
N ARG A 85 -8.15 8.52 -11.58
CA ARG A 85 -7.24 7.56 -12.24
C ARG A 85 -5.76 7.75 -11.92
N ALA A 86 -5.33 8.96 -11.57
CA ALA A 86 -3.94 9.23 -11.17
C ALA A 86 -3.58 8.71 -9.77
N GLY A 87 -4.54 8.22 -8.95
CA GLY A 87 -4.24 7.63 -7.64
C GLY A 87 -3.69 8.58 -6.58
N HIS A 88 -3.69 9.90 -6.80
CA HIS A 88 -3.13 10.88 -5.85
C HIS A 88 -4.07 11.24 -4.70
N ARG A 89 -5.39 11.07 -4.85
CA ARG A 89 -6.38 11.24 -3.78
C ARG A 89 -7.26 10.01 -3.68
N LEU A 90 -7.50 9.62 -2.45
CA LEU A 90 -8.03 8.31 -2.09
C LEU A 90 -9.05 8.49 -0.98
N SER A 91 -9.98 7.55 -0.88
CA SER A 91 -10.68 7.27 0.36
C SER A 91 -10.18 5.92 0.88
N VAL A 92 -9.85 5.85 2.16
CA VAL A 92 -9.19 4.68 2.75
C VAL A 92 -9.92 4.26 4.01
N GLN A 93 -9.97 2.95 4.27
CA GLN A 93 -10.55 2.39 5.48
C GLN A 93 -9.67 1.25 5.98
N LEU A 94 -9.31 1.28 7.26
CA LEU A 94 -8.60 0.14 7.88
C LEU A 94 -9.61 -1.00 8.06
N ILE A 95 -9.32 -2.15 7.46
CA ILE A 95 -10.21 -3.32 7.47
C ILE A 95 -9.68 -4.45 8.35
N SER A 96 -8.35 -4.54 8.55
CA SER A 96 -7.75 -5.54 9.42
C SER A 96 -6.40 -5.08 9.97
N THR A 97 -6.03 -5.64 11.13
CA THR A 97 -4.69 -5.52 11.71
C THR A 97 -4.28 -6.91 12.19
N ALA A 98 -3.12 -7.38 11.73
CA ALA A 98 -2.60 -8.70 12.06
C ALA A 98 -1.13 -8.62 12.49
N ASN A 99 -0.75 -9.34 13.55
CA ASN A 99 0.63 -9.35 14.03
C ASN A 99 1.39 -10.54 13.44
N GLY A 100 2.60 -10.30 12.96
CA GLY A 100 3.47 -11.34 12.40
C GLY A 100 3.00 -11.90 11.04
N GLU A 101 2.08 -11.22 10.36
CA GLU A 101 1.77 -11.51 8.97
C GLU A 101 2.99 -11.15 8.11
N LEU A 102 3.54 -12.15 7.43
CA LEU A 102 4.69 -11.95 6.56
C LEU A 102 4.21 -11.50 5.17
N PRO A 103 4.96 -10.60 4.50
CA PRO A 103 4.67 -10.27 3.13
C PRO A 103 4.71 -11.55 2.29
N PRO A 104 3.78 -11.75 1.34
CA PRO A 104 3.82 -12.90 0.46
C PRO A 104 5.17 -12.95 -0.27
N LEU A 105 5.69 -14.16 -0.52
CA LEU A 105 6.97 -14.37 -1.23
C LEU A 105 7.01 -13.70 -2.61
N ARG A 106 5.85 -13.36 -3.17
CA ARG A 106 5.63 -12.64 -4.45
C ARG A 106 4.77 -11.39 -4.26
N ALA A 107 4.84 -10.77 -3.08
CA ALA A 107 4.31 -9.43 -2.88
C ALA A 107 4.96 -8.53 -3.97
N ASP A 108 4.18 -8.06 -4.95
CA ASP A 108 4.59 -7.25 -6.13
C ASP A 108 5.29 -5.89 -5.81
N ASN A 109 5.97 -5.73 -4.67
CA ASN A 109 6.16 -4.42 -4.02
C ASN A 109 7.62 -4.12 -3.70
N ALA A 110 8.52 -4.43 -4.65
CA ALA A 110 9.86 -3.84 -4.65
C ALA A 110 9.90 -2.60 -5.56
N CYS A 111 8.90 -1.71 -5.47
CA CYS A 111 8.88 -0.48 -6.26
C CYS A 111 8.02 0.63 -5.63
N SER A 112 7.53 1.60 -6.44
CA SER A 112 6.92 2.82 -5.94
C SER A 112 5.43 2.64 -5.67
N LEU A 113 5.01 2.95 -4.43
CA LEU A 113 3.61 2.92 -4.02
C LEU A 113 2.74 3.83 -4.91
N ALA A 114 3.26 4.98 -5.34
CA ALA A 114 2.54 5.92 -6.19
C ALA A 114 2.20 5.31 -7.55
N LYS A 115 3.17 4.67 -8.20
CA LYS A 115 2.97 3.99 -9.48
C LYS A 115 2.02 2.80 -9.34
N ALA A 116 2.17 2.01 -8.28
CA ALA A 116 1.25 0.91 -7.98
C ALA A 116 -0.20 1.41 -7.82
N PHE A 117 -0.40 2.52 -7.10
CA PHE A 117 -1.73 3.08 -6.86
C PHE A 117 -2.34 3.72 -8.11
N GLU A 118 -1.55 4.41 -8.93
CA GLU A 118 -1.98 4.92 -10.23
C GLU A 118 -2.42 3.77 -11.15
N TRP A 119 -1.61 2.72 -11.24
CA TRP A 119 -1.92 1.54 -12.04
C TRP A 119 -3.20 0.84 -11.57
N MET A 120 -3.37 0.64 -10.27
CA MET A 120 -4.59 0.05 -9.69
C MET A 120 -5.81 0.96 -9.91
N ALA A 121 -5.66 2.27 -9.74
CA ALA A 121 -6.76 3.23 -9.94
C ALA A 121 -7.27 3.30 -11.37
N SER A 122 -6.47 2.88 -12.36
CA SER A 122 -6.91 2.78 -13.76
C SER A 122 -7.76 1.54 -14.05
N ARG A 123 -7.70 0.50 -13.19
CA ARG A 123 -8.30 -0.83 -13.41
C ARG A 123 -9.44 -1.16 -12.47
N ALA A 124 -9.34 -0.76 -11.21
CA ALA A 124 -10.28 -1.13 -10.17
C ALA A 124 -10.93 0.10 -9.54
N SER A 125 -12.22 -0.02 -9.20
CA SER A 125 -12.95 1.02 -8.45
C SER A 125 -12.54 1.07 -6.97
N HIS A 126 -12.00 -0.04 -6.46
CA HIS A 126 -11.47 -0.19 -5.12
C HIS A 126 -10.50 -1.38 -5.10
N PHE A 127 -9.59 -1.39 -4.15
CA PHE A 127 -8.66 -2.51 -3.95
C PHE A 127 -8.20 -2.56 -2.49
N GLU A 128 -7.70 -3.72 -2.08
CA GLU A 128 -7.16 -3.91 -0.74
C GLU A 128 -5.64 -3.91 -0.77
N VAL A 129 -5.03 -3.33 0.24
CA VAL A 129 -3.57 -3.21 0.36
C VAL A 129 -3.16 -3.38 1.82
N SER A 130 -2.14 -4.18 2.05
CA SER A 130 -1.49 -4.32 3.34
C SER A 130 -0.22 -3.49 3.40
N PHE A 131 0.10 -2.98 4.58
CA PHE A 131 1.32 -2.26 4.89
C PHE A 131 1.99 -2.84 6.14
N ALA A 132 3.32 -2.97 6.11
CA ALA A 132 4.15 -3.46 7.20
C ALA A 132 5.46 -2.66 7.29
N ALA A 133 6.28 -2.89 8.32
CA ALA A 133 7.59 -2.24 8.47
C ALA A 133 8.53 -2.43 7.27
N GLY A 134 9.54 -1.55 7.14
CA GLY A 134 10.57 -1.69 6.10
C GLY A 134 10.20 -1.10 4.74
N GLY A 135 9.21 -0.20 4.67
CA GLY A 135 8.66 0.26 3.37
C GLY A 135 7.83 -0.80 2.65
N THR A 136 7.44 -1.88 3.34
CA THR A 136 6.77 -3.03 2.74
C THR A 136 5.27 -2.79 2.61
N TYR A 137 4.71 -3.00 1.43
CA TYR A 137 3.27 -3.06 1.20
C TYR A 137 2.93 -4.25 0.29
N TRP A 138 1.65 -4.60 0.12
CA TRP A 138 1.18 -5.46 -0.97
C TRP A 138 -0.28 -5.27 -1.29
N VAL A 139 -0.59 -5.16 -2.58
CA VAL A 139 -1.96 -5.10 -3.08
C VAL A 139 -2.51 -6.52 -3.20
N HIS A 140 -3.73 -6.74 -2.73
CA HIS A 140 -4.39 -8.03 -2.81
C HIS A 140 -5.15 -8.13 -4.13
N LYS A 141 -4.96 -9.23 -4.88
CA LYS A 141 -5.78 -9.54 -6.06
C LYS A 141 -7.21 -9.85 -5.60
N GLN A 142 -8.19 -9.37 -6.36
CA GLN A 142 -9.62 -9.69 -6.13
C GLN A 142 -9.98 -11.04 -6.73
#